data_AF-A0A1Y0IIB4-F1
#
_entry.id   AF-A0A1Y0IIB4-F1
#
_cell.length_a   1.000
_cell.length_b   1.000
_cell.length_c   1.000
_cell.angle_alpha   90.00
_cell.angle_beta   90.00
_cell.angle_gamma   90.00
#
_symmetry.space_group_name_H-M   'P 1'
#
loop_
_entity.id
_entity.type
_entity.pdbx_description
1 polymer ?
#
loop_
_entity_poly.entity_id
_entity_poly.type
_entity_poly.pdbx_seq_one_letter_code
_entity_poly.pdbx_strand_id
1 'polypeptide(L)'
;MYKFKTMLAVAALTAVALTGTAQAETTTGTSDVQTHNHGEHDHKQVHKHKHLTDEQKQALIDAGVDLKQLHATHDQIRTEFENLHAHSKAIHEKVDASKDEKLQAQVKADLEQFRTIMGQLKESKQEYRALKQELRAAADAKDKPKIKSTFAKLQTNQQQIVKLLQAADKELQKELAKLK
;
A
#
# COMPACT_ATOMS: atom_id res chain seq x y z
N MET A 1 23.60 12.40 -26.27
CA MET A 1 22.23 12.85 -26.63
C MET A 1 21.38 11.64 -26.95
N TYR A 2 20.48 11.23 -26.07
CA TYR A 2 19.37 10.32 -26.42
C TYR A 2 18.11 10.80 -25.71
N LYS A 3 17.09 11.11 -26.53
CA LYS A 3 15.78 11.62 -26.15
C LYS A 3 14.86 10.42 -25.93
N PHE A 4 14.26 10.29 -24.74
CA PHE A 4 13.07 9.47 -24.58
C PHE A 4 11.90 10.37 -24.19
N LYS A 5 11.09 10.66 -25.21
CA LYS A 5 9.72 11.14 -25.07
C LYS A 5 8.85 9.92 -24.80
N THR A 6 8.15 9.91 -23.68
CA THR A 6 6.99 9.04 -23.51
C THR A 6 5.86 9.92 -22.96
N MET A 7 4.98 10.33 -23.87
CA MET A 7 3.68 10.88 -23.54
C MET A 7 2.84 9.76 -22.92
N LEU A 8 2.32 9.96 -21.70
CA LEU A 8 1.21 9.17 -21.21
C LEU A 8 -0.04 10.04 -21.27
N ALA A 9 -0.99 9.62 -22.09
CA ALA A 9 -2.26 10.28 -22.33
C ALA A 9 -3.16 10.19 -21.09
N VAL A 10 -3.91 11.27 -20.88
CA VAL A 10 -4.94 11.47 -19.86
C VAL A 10 -6.15 10.60 -20.16
N ALA A 11 -6.70 9.94 -19.14
CA ALA A 11 -8.09 9.50 -19.14
C ALA A 11 -8.74 10.04 -17.85
N ALA A 12 -9.45 11.16 -17.98
CA ALA A 12 -10.32 11.68 -16.94
C ALA A 12 -11.64 10.89 -16.98
N LEU A 13 -11.97 10.20 -15.89
CA LEU A 13 -13.27 9.58 -15.70
C LEU A 13 -14.06 10.40 -14.67
N THR A 14 -15.09 11.05 -15.18
CA THR A 14 -16.16 11.74 -14.46
C THR A 14 -16.91 10.76 -13.58
N ALA A 15 -17.01 11.03 -12.27
CA ALA A 15 -17.91 10.32 -11.38
C ALA A 15 -19.10 11.22 -11.02
N VAL A 16 -20.28 10.78 -11.46
CA VAL A 16 -21.60 11.35 -11.16
C VAL A 16 -21.94 11.12 -9.69
N ALA A 17 -22.40 12.18 -9.02
CA ALA A 17 -22.91 12.14 -7.66
C ALA A 17 -24.30 11.47 -7.61
N LEU A 18 -24.49 10.54 -6.68
CA LEU A 18 -25.81 10.07 -6.26
C LEU A 18 -25.90 10.23 -4.74
N THR A 19 -26.70 11.21 -4.34
CA THR A 19 -27.19 11.42 -2.97
C THR A 19 -28.21 10.34 -2.63
N GLY A 20 -28.02 9.70 -1.48
CA GLY A 20 -28.98 8.75 -0.90
C GLY A 20 -28.95 8.87 0.61
N THR A 21 -29.97 9.52 1.16
CA THR A 21 -30.27 9.61 2.60
C THR A 21 -30.69 8.24 3.15
N ALA A 22 -30.13 7.83 4.28
CA ALA A 22 -30.74 6.83 5.14
C ALA A 22 -30.51 7.20 6.61
N GLN A 23 -31.64 7.47 7.25
CA GLN A 23 -31.85 7.71 8.67
C GLN A 23 -31.83 6.36 9.39
N ALA A 24 -31.12 6.25 10.52
CA ALA A 24 -31.23 5.12 11.43
C ALA A 24 -31.15 5.62 12.88
N GLU A 25 -32.07 5.07 13.67
CA GLU A 25 -32.51 5.51 14.98
C GLU A 25 -31.53 5.23 16.11
N THR A 26 -31.76 6.00 17.17
CA THR A 26 -31.03 6.06 18.42
C THR A 26 -31.29 4.86 19.33
N THR A 27 -30.22 4.49 20.02
CA THR A 27 -30.00 3.54 21.12
C THR A 27 -30.97 3.56 22.31
N THR A 28 -31.19 2.38 22.88
CA THR A 28 -31.20 1.99 24.32
C THR A 28 -31.38 0.46 24.36
N GLY A 29 -30.68 -0.40 25.10
CA GLY A 29 -29.76 -0.30 26.23
C GLY A 29 -30.28 -1.23 27.34
N THR A 30 -29.58 -2.31 27.71
CA THR A 30 -29.48 -2.82 29.11
C THR A 30 -28.38 -3.88 29.24
N SER A 31 -27.50 -3.68 30.22
CA SER A 31 -26.53 -4.63 30.77
C SER A 31 -27.21 -5.63 31.72
N ASP A 32 -26.66 -6.83 31.95
CA ASP A 32 -25.73 -7.13 33.05
C ASP A 32 -25.46 -8.65 33.22
N VAL A 33 -24.42 -8.97 34.01
CA VAL A 33 -24.04 -10.21 34.72
C VAL A 33 -23.01 -11.17 34.08
N GLN A 34 -21.73 -10.79 34.26
CA GLN A 34 -20.69 -11.47 35.07
C GLN A 34 -20.72 -13.01 35.27
N THR A 35 -19.64 -13.74 34.90
CA THR A 35 -18.71 -14.42 35.85
C THR A 35 -17.60 -15.24 35.14
N HIS A 36 -16.36 -15.07 35.66
CA HIS A 36 -15.18 -15.95 35.72
C HIS A 36 -15.08 -17.19 34.81
N ASN A 37 -13.99 -17.34 34.04
CA ASN A 37 -12.87 -18.19 34.48
C ASN A 37 -11.63 -18.14 33.57
N HIS A 38 -10.53 -18.51 34.23
CA HIS A 38 -9.14 -18.69 33.81
C HIS A 38 -8.94 -19.52 32.52
N GLY A 39 -7.91 -19.16 31.75
CA GLY A 39 -7.42 -19.97 30.64
C GLY A 39 -6.32 -19.26 29.86
N GLU A 40 -5.09 -19.36 30.36
CA GLU A 40 -3.87 -19.20 29.56
C GLU A 40 -4.02 -19.94 28.23
N HIS A 41 -4.03 -19.23 27.12
CA HIS A 41 -3.60 -19.81 25.86
C HIS A 41 -2.76 -18.77 25.12
N ASP A 42 -1.46 -19.06 25.20
CA ASP A 42 -0.34 -18.55 24.42
C ASP A 42 -0.69 -18.57 22.92
N HIS A 43 -1.37 -17.54 22.43
CA HIS A 43 -1.59 -17.36 21.01
C HIS A 43 -0.34 -16.73 20.41
N LYS A 44 0.63 -17.60 20.11
CA LYS A 44 1.47 -17.41 18.92
C LYS A 44 0.51 -17.23 17.74
N GLN A 45 0.18 -15.97 17.43
CA GLN A 45 -0.46 -15.60 16.18
C GLN A 45 0.53 -15.93 15.06
N VAL A 46 0.52 -17.19 14.63
CA VAL A 46 1.01 -17.57 13.32
C VAL A 46 0.16 -16.74 12.37
N HIS A 47 0.72 -15.67 11.83
CA HIS A 47 0.11 -14.86 10.79
C HIS A 47 -0.09 -15.76 9.57
N LYS A 48 -1.16 -16.56 9.57
CA LYS A 48 -1.62 -17.27 8.38
C LYS A 48 -1.99 -16.18 7.40
N HIS A 49 -1.14 -16.01 6.39
CA HIS A 49 -1.48 -15.30 5.17
C HIS A 49 -2.74 -15.99 4.62
N LYS A 50 -3.91 -15.47 4.98
CA LYS A 50 -5.18 -16.04 4.58
C LYS A 50 -5.30 -15.80 3.08
N HIS A 51 -5.01 -16.81 2.28
CA HIS A 51 -5.27 -16.78 0.85
C HIS A 51 -6.79 -16.61 0.61
N LEU A 52 -7.16 -16.10 -0.56
CA LEU A 52 -8.57 -16.04 -0.95
C LEU A 52 -9.09 -17.47 -1.10
N THR A 53 -10.28 -17.75 -0.56
CA THR A 53 -11.00 -19.00 -0.82
C THR A 53 -11.46 -19.04 -2.27
N ASP A 54 -11.77 -20.23 -2.81
CA ASP A 54 -12.23 -20.34 -4.20
C ASP A 54 -13.58 -19.64 -4.42
N GLU A 55 -14.44 -19.64 -3.40
CA GLU A 55 -15.69 -18.86 -3.39
C GLU A 55 -15.43 -17.35 -3.44
N GLN A 56 -14.46 -16.85 -2.67
CA GLN A 56 -14.05 -15.44 -2.72
C GLN A 56 -13.46 -15.09 -4.09
N LYS A 57 -12.62 -15.96 -4.67
CA LYS A 57 -12.07 -15.75 -6.03
C LYS A 57 -13.19 -15.68 -7.07
N GLN A 58 -14.16 -16.59 -7.00
CA GLN A 58 -15.29 -16.60 -7.92
C GLN A 58 -16.13 -15.33 -7.77
N ALA A 59 -16.40 -14.86 -6.54
CA ALA A 59 -17.11 -13.61 -6.32
C ALA A 59 -16.37 -12.39 -6.91
N LEU A 60 -15.05 -12.37 -6.83
CA LEU A 60 -14.22 -11.33 -7.46
C LEU A 60 -14.31 -11.41 -8.99
N ILE A 61 -14.19 -12.60 -9.58
CA ILE A 61 -14.33 -12.82 -11.03
C ILE A 61 -15.71 -12.41 -11.52
N ASP A 62 -16.78 -12.80 -10.81
CA ASP A 62 -18.17 -12.46 -11.12
C ASP A 62 -18.46 -10.96 -10.99
N ALA A 63 -17.66 -10.25 -10.20
CA ALA A 63 -17.68 -8.79 -10.10
C ALA A 63 -16.83 -8.10 -11.18
N GLY A 64 -16.15 -8.86 -12.04
CA GLY A 64 -15.32 -8.35 -13.14
C GLY A 64 -13.91 -7.94 -12.71
N VAL A 65 -13.40 -8.46 -11.59
CA VAL A 65 -12.06 -8.17 -11.09
C VAL A 65 -11.01 -8.94 -11.91
N ASP A 66 -10.02 -8.24 -12.45
CA ASP A 66 -8.85 -8.86 -13.07
C ASP A 66 -7.80 -9.22 -12.01
N LEU A 67 -7.83 -10.47 -11.55
CA LEU A 67 -6.88 -10.99 -10.57
C LEU A 67 -5.44 -11.08 -11.12
N LYS A 68 -5.26 -11.21 -12.44
CA LYS A 68 -3.92 -11.24 -13.06
C LYS A 68 -3.29 -9.86 -13.00
N GLN A 69 -4.04 -8.82 -13.34
CA GLN A 69 -3.58 -7.44 -13.22
C GLN A 69 -3.24 -7.08 -11.76
N LEU A 70 -4.03 -7.56 -10.80
CA LEU A 70 -3.78 -7.34 -9.38
C LEU A 70 -2.46 -7.96 -8.92
N HIS A 71 -2.17 -9.19 -9.36
CA HIS A 71 -0.90 -9.87 -9.09
C HIS A 71 0.28 -9.18 -9.77
N ALA A 72 0.16 -8.84 -11.06
CA ALA A 72 1.23 -8.15 -11.79
C ALA A 72 1.60 -6.82 -11.11
N THR A 73 0.62 -6.04 -10.67
CA THR A 73 0.87 -4.78 -9.95
C THR A 73 1.52 -5.02 -8.58
N HIS A 74 1.16 -6.10 -7.89
CA HIS A 74 1.81 -6.47 -6.63
C HIS A 74 3.28 -6.85 -6.84
N ASP A 75 3.58 -7.62 -7.89
CA ASP A 75 4.95 -8.00 -8.23
C ASP A 75 5.77 -6.78 -8.64
N GLN A 76 5.19 -5.83 -9.37
CA GLN A 76 5.84 -4.55 -9.65
C GLN A 76 6.18 -3.79 -8.36
N ILE A 77 5.24 -3.65 -7.42
CA ILE A 77 5.49 -3.01 -6.12
C ILE A 77 6.65 -3.69 -5.40
N ARG A 78 6.71 -5.03 -5.43
CA ARG A 78 7.81 -5.79 -4.82
C ARG A 78 9.15 -5.46 -5.46
N THR A 79 9.25 -5.53 -6.79
CA THR A 79 10.49 -5.21 -7.52
C THR A 79 10.98 -3.79 -7.22
N GLU A 80 10.07 -2.82 -7.20
CA GLU A 80 10.41 -1.42 -6.89
C GLU A 80 10.91 -1.26 -5.45
N PHE A 81 10.39 -2.04 -4.49
CA PHE A 81 10.92 -2.10 -3.13
C PHE A 81 12.33 -2.69 -3.06
N GLU A 82 12.59 -3.75 -3.81
CA GLU A 82 13.91 -4.39 -3.86
C GLU A 82 14.97 -3.42 -4.42
N ASN A 83 14.63 -2.68 -5.48
CA ASN A 83 15.49 -1.62 -6.03
C ASN A 83 15.78 -0.52 -5.01
N LEU A 84 14.72 -0.01 -4.34
CA LEU A 84 14.85 1.03 -3.32
C LEU A 84 15.79 0.61 -2.18
N HIS A 85 15.65 -0.64 -1.72
CA HIS A 85 16.47 -1.21 -0.67
C HIS A 85 17.94 -1.29 -1.11
N ALA A 86 18.21 -1.73 -2.34
CA ALA A 86 19.56 -1.81 -2.88
C ALA A 86 20.25 -0.44 -2.92
N HIS A 87 19.58 0.60 -3.41
CA HIS A 87 20.15 1.95 -3.45
C HIS A 87 20.34 2.56 -2.06
N SER A 88 19.38 2.35 -1.16
CA SER A 88 19.49 2.84 0.23
C SER A 88 20.69 2.22 0.96
N LYS A 89 20.90 0.90 0.76
CA LYS A 89 22.06 0.18 1.30
C LYS A 89 23.38 0.73 0.73
N ALA A 90 23.44 0.96 -0.58
CA ALA A 90 24.64 1.50 -1.22
C ALA A 90 25.02 2.91 -0.70
N ILE A 91 24.04 3.76 -0.37
CA ILE A 91 24.30 5.05 0.28
C ILE A 91 24.90 4.82 1.67
N HIS A 92 24.27 3.98 2.50
CA HIS A 92 24.77 3.69 3.85
C HIS A 92 26.20 3.16 3.81
N GLU A 93 26.49 2.18 2.94
CA GLU A 93 27.84 1.62 2.81
C GLU A 93 28.89 2.69 2.44
N LYS A 94 28.57 3.61 1.52
CA LYS A 94 29.48 4.69 1.12
C LYS A 94 29.69 5.73 2.23
N VAL A 95 28.62 6.10 2.92
CA VAL A 95 28.61 7.12 3.98
C VAL A 95 29.30 6.60 5.24
N ASP A 96 29.04 5.36 5.64
CA ASP A 96 29.67 4.73 6.79
C ASP A 96 31.16 4.46 6.55
N ALA A 97 31.53 4.13 5.32
CA ALA A 97 32.94 3.94 4.94
C ALA A 97 33.77 5.25 4.99
N SER A 98 33.16 6.42 4.76
CA SER A 98 33.90 7.69 4.78
C SER A 98 34.34 8.12 6.17
N LYS A 99 33.58 7.72 7.21
CA LYS A 99 33.72 8.18 8.61
C LYS A 99 33.73 9.71 8.76
N ASP A 100 33.27 10.45 7.75
CA ASP A 100 33.20 11.91 7.76
C ASP A 100 31.83 12.36 8.28
N GLU A 101 31.82 12.93 9.49
CA GLU A 101 30.61 13.43 10.14
C GLU A 101 29.91 14.54 9.35
N LYS A 102 30.66 15.38 8.60
CA LYS A 102 30.08 16.43 7.76
C LYS A 102 29.37 15.81 6.56
N LEU A 103 29.98 14.80 5.94
CA LEU A 103 29.33 14.05 4.86
C LEU A 103 28.06 13.37 5.36
N GLN A 104 28.12 12.69 6.51
CA GLN A 104 26.95 12.05 7.12
C GLN A 104 25.82 13.05 7.38
N ALA A 105 26.12 14.23 7.92
CA ALA A 105 25.14 15.28 8.15
C ALA A 105 24.55 15.82 6.83
N GLN A 106 25.38 15.99 5.80
CA GLN A 106 24.93 16.45 4.49
C GLN A 106 24.01 15.44 3.81
N VAL A 107 24.41 14.15 3.73
CA VAL A 107 23.56 13.09 3.18
C VAL A 107 22.25 12.99 3.96
N LYS A 108 22.30 13.13 5.28
CA LYS A 108 21.09 13.16 6.10
C LYS A 108 20.18 14.30 5.68
N ALA A 109 20.68 15.52 5.48
CA ALA A 109 19.88 16.65 5.03
C ALA A 109 19.32 16.44 3.61
N ASP A 110 20.15 15.93 2.69
CA ASP A 110 19.75 15.71 1.29
C ASP A 110 18.65 14.64 1.15
N LEU A 111 18.59 13.69 2.09
CA LEU A 111 17.56 12.64 2.14
C LEU A 111 16.27 13.05 2.88
N GLU A 112 16.08 14.31 3.26
CA GLU A 112 14.82 14.77 3.88
C GLU A 112 13.60 14.57 2.95
N GLN A 113 13.75 14.82 1.65
CA GLN A 113 12.68 14.57 0.68
C GLN A 113 12.36 13.07 0.58
N PHE A 114 13.39 12.21 0.60
CA PHE A 114 13.21 10.76 0.66
C PHE A 114 12.44 10.35 1.92
N ARG A 115 12.76 10.90 3.10
CA ARG A 115 12.02 10.61 4.34
C ARG A 115 10.55 11.02 4.26
N THR A 116 10.27 12.17 3.67
CA THR A 116 8.89 12.65 3.45
C THR A 116 8.11 11.66 2.56
N ILE A 117 8.70 11.22 1.45
CA ILE A 117 8.08 10.22 0.55
C ILE A 117 7.88 8.88 1.27
N MET A 118 8.84 8.45 2.08
CA MET A 118 8.71 7.21 2.87
C MET A 118 7.58 7.29 3.91
N GLY A 119 7.31 8.48 4.46
CA GLY A 119 6.14 8.74 5.30
C GLY A 119 4.83 8.50 4.53
N GLN A 120 4.68 9.12 3.37
CA GLN A 120 3.51 8.94 2.49
C GLN A 120 3.34 7.49 2.03
N LEU A 121 4.46 6.79 1.78
CA LEU A 121 4.47 5.38 1.38
C LEU A 121 3.98 4.47 2.52
N LYS A 122 4.32 4.79 3.76
CA LYS A 122 3.83 4.07 4.95
C LYS A 122 2.31 4.19 5.08
N GLU A 123 1.77 5.39 4.92
CA GLU A 123 0.33 5.65 4.94
C GLU A 123 -0.39 4.91 3.80
N SER A 124 0.14 5.02 2.58
CA SER A 124 -0.41 4.34 1.40
C SER A 124 -0.41 2.81 1.57
N LYS A 125 0.63 2.23 2.19
CA LYS A 125 0.69 0.80 2.53
C LYS A 125 -0.33 0.39 3.59
N GLN A 126 -0.61 1.25 4.56
CA GLN A 126 -1.62 0.98 5.57
C GLN A 126 -3.01 0.96 4.93
N GLU A 127 -3.31 1.93 4.08
CA GLU A 127 -4.54 1.97 3.28
C GLU A 127 -4.66 0.73 2.38
N TYR A 128 -3.58 0.33 1.69
CA TYR A 128 -3.54 -0.90 0.89
C TYR A 128 -3.99 -2.14 1.68
N ARG A 129 -3.51 -2.28 2.91
CA ARG A 129 -3.87 -3.41 3.79
C ARG A 129 -5.34 -3.35 4.19
N ALA A 130 -5.85 -2.17 4.52
CA ALA A 130 -7.26 -1.97 4.86
C ALA A 130 -8.16 -2.31 3.66
N LEU A 131 -7.84 -1.81 2.46
CA LEU A 131 -8.58 -2.09 1.23
C LEU A 131 -8.57 -3.60 0.88
N LYS A 132 -7.48 -4.33 1.11
CA LYS A 132 -7.46 -5.79 0.93
C LYS A 132 -8.40 -6.51 1.90
N GLN A 133 -8.47 -6.07 3.15
CA GLN A 133 -9.39 -6.63 4.14
C GLN A 133 -10.84 -6.33 3.76
N GLU A 134 -11.12 -5.09 3.36
CA GLU A 134 -12.45 -4.68 2.89
C GLU A 134 -12.88 -5.46 1.64
N LEU A 135 -11.97 -5.66 0.68
CA LEU A 135 -12.24 -6.43 -0.53
C LEU A 135 -12.56 -7.89 -0.21
N ARG A 136 -11.83 -8.48 0.76
CA ARG A 136 -12.10 -9.83 1.24
C ARG A 136 -13.48 -9.94 1.88
N ALA A 137 -13.81 -9.00 2.77
CA ALA A 137 -15.12 -8.97 3.43
C ALA A 137 -16.27 -8.79 2.42
N ALA A 138 -16.08 -7.95 1.41
CA ALA A 138 -17.04 -7.77 0.33
C ALA A 138 -17.19 -9.06 -0.52
N ALA A 139 -16.10 -9.77 -0.78
CA ALA A 139 -16.11 -11.06 -1.47
C ALA A 139 -16.83 -12.16 -0.66
N ASP A 140 -16.61 -12.21 0.66
CA ASP A 140 -17.32 -13.12 1.57
C ASP A 140 -18.83 -12.85 1.58
N ALA A 141 -19.22 -11.57 1.58
CA ALA A 141 -20.62 -11.15 1.50
C ALA A 141 -21.22 -11.27 0.08
N LYS A 142 -20.43 -11.62 -0.94
CA LYS A 142 -20.80 -11.62 -2.37
C LYS A 142 -21.40 -10.28 -2.85
N ASP A 143 -20.98 -9.18 -2.22
CA ASP A 143 -21.45 -7.82 -2.51
C ASP A 143 -20.72 -7.25 -3.74
N LYS A 144 -21.29 -7.49 -4.94
CA LYS A 144 -20.68 -7.08 -6.21
C LYS A 144 -20.43 -5.56 -6.31
N PRO A 145 -21.37 -4.66 -5.95
CA PRO A 145 -21.11 -3.23 -5.94
C PRO A 145 -19.93 -2.84 -5.05
N LYS A 146 -19.84 -3.39 -3.84
CA LYS A 146 -18.75 -3.09 -2.91
C LYS A 146 -17.42 -3.65 -3.40
N ILE A 147 -17.39 -4.88 -3.93
CA ILE A 147 -16.20 -5.47 -4.56
C ILE A 147 -15.65 -4.53 -5.63
N LYS A 148 -16.49 -4.04 -6.55
CA LYS A 148 -16.07 -3.13 -7.62
C LYS A 148 -15.50 -1.82 -7.08
N SER A 149 -16.19 -1.19 -6.12
CA SER A 149 -15.75 0.06 -5.52
C SER A 149 -14.41 -0.10 -4.79
N THR A 150 -14.30 -1.10 -3.92
CA THR A 150 -13.08 -1.37 -3.15
C THR A 150 -11.93 -1.77 -4.07
N PHE A 151 -12.18 -2.53 -5.14
CA PHE A 151 -11.15 -2.90 -6.12
C PHE A 151 -10.60 -1.68 -6.87
N ALA A 152 -11.46 -0.76 -7.31
CA ALA A 152 -11.01 0.47 -7.97
C ALA A 152 -10.13 1.34 -7.05
N LYS A 153 -10.51 1.46 -5.77
CA LYS A 153 -9.67 2.12 -4.74
C LYS A 153 -8.33 1.40 -4.57
N LEU A 154 -8.35 0.07 -4.50
CA LEU A 154 -7.14 -0.75 -4.37
C LEU A 154 -6.18 -0.54 -5.56
N GLN A 155 -6.69 -0.52 -6.79
CA GLN A 155 -5.89 -0.22 -7.98
C GLN A 155 -5.27 1.18 -7.94
N THR A 156 -6.05 2.18 -7.50
CA THR A 156 -5.58 3.56 -7.37
C THR A 156 -4.46 3.66 -6.33
N ASN A 157 -4.66 3.06 -5.15
CA ASN A 157 -3.67 3.03 -4.09
C ASN A 157 -2.40 2.25 -4.51
N GLN A 158 -2.52 1.14 -5.25
CA GLN A 158 -1.37 0.44 -5.80
C GLN A 158 -0.55 1.32 -6.76
N GLN A 159 -1.20 2.05 -7.66
CA GLN A 159 -0.51 2.98 -8.57
C GLN A 159 0.18 4.11 -7.79
N GLN A 160 -0.44 4.61 -6.72
CA GLN A 160 0.18 5.60 -5.83
C GLN A 160 1.43 5.03 -5.15
N ILE A 161 1.38 3.79 -4.64
CA ILE A 161 2.53 3.11 -4.04
C ILE A 161 3.68 3.01 -5.05
N VAL A 162 3.40 2.59 -6.29
CA VAL A 162 4.41 2.51 -7.36
C VAL A 162 5.04 3.89 -7.61
N LYS A 163 4.23 4.95 -7.74
CA LYS A 163 4.73 6.31 -7.94
C LYS A 163 5.62 6.79 -6.79
N LEU A 164 5.21 6.52 -5.55
CA LEU A 164 5.99 6.87 -4.36
C LEU A 164 7.31 6.11 -4.30
N LEU A 165 7.31 4.82 -4.65
CA LEU A 165 8.53 4.02 -4.73
C LEU A 165 9.51 4.56 -5.77
N GLN A 166 9.03 4.84 -6.97
CA GLN A 166 9.85 5.41 -8.05
C GLN A 166 10.39 6.80 -7.69
N ALA A 167 9.58 7.62 -7.00
CA ALA A 167 10.02 8.93 -6.53
C ALA A 167 11.09 8.81 -5.43
N ALA A 168 10.91 7.89 -4.47
CA ALA A 168 11.88 7.61 -3.43
C ALA A 168 13.19 7.10 -4.03
N ASP A 169 13.10 6.18 -5.00
CA ASP A 169 14.27 5.63 -5.68
C ASP A 169 15.05 6.71 -6.43
N LYS A 170 14.34 7.61 -7.10
CA LYS A 170 14.95 8.76 -7.77
C LYS A 170 15.72 9.66 -6.81
N GLU A 171 15.22 9.91 -5.60
CA GLU A 171 15.97 10.68 -4.59
C GLU A 171 17.23 9.94 -4.14
N LEU A 172 17.17 8.61 -3.92
CA LEU A 172 18.35 7.82 -3.59
C LEU A 172 19.39 7.81 -4.72
N GLN A 173 18.96 7.68 -5.98
CA GLN A 173 19.86 7.72 -7.12
C GLN A 173 20.56 9.07 -7.29
N LYS A 174 19.85 10.18 -7.05
CA LYS A 174 20.46 11.52 -7.04
C LYS A 174 21.57 11.60 -6.01
N GLU A 175 21.33 11.06 -4.81
CA GLU A 175 22.31 11.08 -3.74
C GLU A 175 23.50 10.18 -4.03
N LEU A 176 23.26 8.96 -4.52
CA LEU A 176 24.33 8.06 -4.98
C LEU A 176 25.22 8.67 -6.05
N ALA A 177 24.67 9.51 -6.93
CA ALA A 177 25.45 10.20 -7.96
C ALA A 177 26.41 11.24 -7.39
N LYS A 178 26.14 11.82 -6.21
CA LYS A 178 27.03 12.74 -5.51
C LYS A 178 28.15 12.02 -4.75
N LEU A 179 27.90 10.78 -4.33
CA LEU A 179 28.81 9.94 -3.55
C LEU A 179 29.74 9.06 -4.41
N LYS A 180 29.90 9.39 -5.70
CA LYS A 180 30.84 8.73 -6.62
C LYS A 180 32.17 9.47 -6.63
#